data_AF-A0A1H9GNG2-F1
#
_entry.id   AF-A0A1H9GNG2-F1
#
_cell.length_a   1.000
_cell.length_b   1.000
_cell.length_c   1.000
_cell.angle_alpha   90.00
_cell.angle_beta   90.00
_cell.angle_gamma   90.00
#
_symmetry.space_group_name_H-M   'P 1'
#
loop_
_entity.id
_entity.type
_entity.pdbx_description
1 polymer ?
#
loop_
_entity_poly.entity_id
_entity_poly.type
_entity_poly.pdbx_seq_one_letter_code
_entity_poly.pdbx_strand_id
1 'polypeptide(L)'
;MGTFNPEILGNDTSCDIYEEFYSEYNNGENPYVLVKRMLQEYSDSLTDDDEKNNILFGLSLAAWETNALSKDLYEKIKGIVNSGNDLEVWEKLGADKNLLNERKVVLNNFLEKISIPIEKKVRRKRQKTKVIEKPISITQPKDKRCTFSINDIYVNDKYIHSSGLIMWKEGGGSVLHYNQPDALIKVSWLNKNKVRVEYEKEIVFSQQITETRFYSDIIEIIYSEL
;
A
#
# COMPACT_ATOMS: atom_id res chain seq x y z
N MET A 1 4.07 32.40 4.92
CA MET A 1 5.54 32.25 4.79
C MET A 1 5.82 30.77 4.99
N GLY A 2 6.43 30.11 4.01
CA GLY A 2 6.84 28.71 4.16
C GLY A 2 7.98 28.61 5.17
N THR A 3 8.02 27.52 5.92
CA THR A 3 9.15 27.23 6.82
C THR A 3 10.28 26.70 5.96
N PHE A 4 11.40 27.43 5.91
CA PHE A 4 12.61 26.90 5.29
C PHE A 4 13.18 25.77 6.16
N ASN A 5 13.40 24.61 5.57
CA ASN A 5 14.12 23.49 6.18
C ASN A 5 15.31 23.11 5.28
N PRO A 6 16.57 23.25 5.72
CA PRO A 6 17.77 23.06 4.90
C PRO A 6 17.97 21.62 4.40
N GLU A 7 17.22 20.65 4.93
CA GLU A 7 17.31 19.24 4.54
C GLU A 7 16.99 18.99 3.05
N ILE A 8 17.50 17.89 2.49
CA ILE A 8 17.27 17.50 1.10
C ILE A 8 15.78 17.32 0.78
N LEU A 9 15.00 16.79 1.73
CA LEU A 9 13.54 16.64 1.66
C LEU A 9 12.81 17.72 2.47
N GLY A 10 13.48 18.85 2.76
CA GLY A 10 12.92 19.96 3.52
C GLY A 10 12.00 20.89 2.72
N ASN A 11 11.87 20.65 1.41
CA ASN A 11 10.99 21.39 0.51
C ASN A 11 9.89 20.46 -0.03
N ASP A 12 8.65 20.96 -0.10
CA ASP A 12 7.48 20.18 -0.53
C ASP A 12 7.70 19.49 -1.87
N THR A 13 8.24 20.19 -2.88
CA THR A 13 8.54 19.60 -4.19
C THR A 13 9.53 18.43 -4.10
N SER A 14 10.59 18.56 -3.32
CA SER A 14 11.56 17.47 -3.13
C SER A 14 10.96 16.26 -2.41
N CYS A 15 10.06 16.52 -1.46
CA CYS A 15 9.33 15.51 -0.71
C CYS A 15 8.33 14.77 -1.61
N ASP A 16 7.53 15.49 -2.38
CA ASP A 16 6.53 14.94 -3.30
C ASP A 16 7.19 14.04 -4.35
N ILE A 17 8.28 14.49 -4.96
CA ILE A 17 9.04 13.68 -5.94
C ILE A 17 9.58 12.40 -5.30
N TYR A 18 10.09 12.49 -4.08
CA TYR A 18 10.60 11.32 -3.35
C TYR A 18 9.48 10.33 -3.02
N GLU A 19 8.32 10.83 -2.56
CA GLU A 19 7.15 10.01 -2.23
C GLU A 19 6.52 9.36 -3.45
N GLU A 20 6.35 10.12 -4.55
CA GLU A 20 5.84 9.61 -5.81
C GLU A 20 6.73 8.48 -6.34
N PHE A 21 8.05 8.69 -6.35
CA PHE A 21 9.00 7.66 -6.75
C PHE A 21 8.81 6.39 -5.92
N TYR A 22 8.71 6.51 -4.60
CA TYR A 22 8.55 5.36 -3.73
C TYR A 22 7.19 4.68 -3.86
N SER A 23 6.12 5.42 -4.15
CA SER A 23 4.80 4.85 -4.44
C SER A 23 4.90 3.85 -5.59
N GLU A 24 5.45 4.30 -6.72
CA GLU A 24 5.61 3.50 -7.94
C GLU A 24 6.62 2.37 -7.76
N TYR A 25 7.74 2.66 -7.11
CA TYR A 25 8.74 1.64 -6.78
C TYR A 25 8.14 0.51 -5.93
N ASN A 26 7.31 0.85 -4.93
CA ASN A 26 6.63 -0.12 -4.09
C ASN A 26 5.54 -0.90 -4.84
N ASN A 27 4.94 -0.31 -5.88
CA ASN A 27 3.92 -0.94 -6.72
C ASN A 27 4.49 -1.99 -7.68
N GLY A 28 5.79 -1.96 -7.97
CA GLY A 28 6.39 -2.95 -8.87
C GLY A 28 7.43 -2.39 -9.82
N GLU A 29 7.46 -1.06 -9.98
CA GLU A 29 8.16 -0.43 -11.09
C GLU A 29 9.68 -0.56 -11.03
N ASN A 30 10.29 -0.66 -12.20
CA ASN A 30 11.74 -0.70 -12.32
C ASN A 30 12.31 0.71 -12.04
N PRO A 31 13.19 0.88 -11.04
CA PRO A 31 13.66 2.20 -10.64
C PRO A 31 14.43 2.93 -11.76
N TYR A 32 15.13 2.23 -12.67
CA TYR A 32 15.79 2.88 -13.81
C TYR A 32 14.80 3.45 -14.83
N VAL A 33 13.68 2.76 -15.04
CA VAL A 33 12.60 3.24 -15.93
C VAL A 33 11.89 4.42 -15.26
N LEU A 34 11.65 4.32 -13.95
CA LEU A 34 11.02 5.35 -13.15
C LEU A 34 11.79 6.66 -13.16
N VAL A 35 13.12 6.63 -12.94
CA VAL A 35 13.97 7.83 -13.04
C VAL A 35 13.83 8.50 -14.41
N LYS A 36 13.88 7.73 -15.49
CA LYS A 36 13.75 8.27 -16.85
C LYS A 36 12.36 8.87 -17.10
N ARG A 37 11.30 8.19 -16.66
CA ARG A 37 9.93 8.66 -16.78
C ARG A 37 9.73 9.97 -16.02
N MET A 38 10.12 10.04 -14.75
CA MET A 38 9.95 11.25 -13.95
C MET A 38 10.75 12.44 -14.53
N LEU A 39 11.96 12.21 -15.04
CA LEU A 39 12.72 13.27 -15.73
C LEU A 39 12.02 13.80 -17.00
N GLN A 40 11.22 12.96 -17.67
CA GLN A 40 10.41 13.38 -18.82
C GLN A 40 9.12 14.07 -18.40
N GLU A 41 8.45 13.52 -17.39
CA GLU A 41 7.18 14.04 -16.85
C GLU A 41 7.35 15.45 -16.26
N TYR A 42 8.45 15.68 -15.56
CA TYR A 42 8.79 16.97 -14.97
C TYR A 42 9.70 17.82 -15.87
N SER A 43 9.78 17.55 -17.18
CA SER A 43 10.71 18.28 -18.08
C SER A 43 10.48 19.78 -18.08
N ASP A 44 9.22 20.21 -17.97
CA ASP A 44 8.83 21.62 -17.98
C ASP A 44 9.24 22.30 -16.66
N SER A 45 8.94 21.70 -15.51
CA SER A 45 9.42 22.20 -14.20
C SER A 45 10.95 22.16 -14.07
N LEU A 46 11.64 21.26 -14.78
CA LEU A 46 13.11 21.24 -14.83
C LEU A 46 13.72 22.43 -15.59
N THR A 47 12.89 23.27 -16.23
CA THR A 47 13.30 24.56 -16.78
C THR A 47 13.10 25.74 -15.83
N ASP A 48 12.39 25.54 -14.71
CA ASP A 48 12.20 26.53 -13.66
C ASP A 48 13.36 26.45 -12.66
N ASP A 49 14.11 27.54 -12.52
CA ASP A 49 15.26 27.60 -11.61
C ASP A 49 14.86 27.46 -10.13
N ASP A 50 13.62 27.80 -9.75
CA ASP A 50 13.15 27.71 -8.37
C ASP A 50 12.76 26.27 -7.96
N GLU A 51 12.27 25.46 -8.91
CA GLU A 51 11.79 24.10 -8.65
C GLU A 51 12.80 23.01 -9.02
N LYS A 52 13.53 23.20 -10.13
CA LYS A 52 14.40 22.19 -10.74
C LYS A 52 15.35 21.53 -9.75
N ASN A 53 15.99 22.32 -8.88
CA ASN A 53 16.94 21.79 -7.92
C ASN A 53 16.26 20.84 -6.93
N ASN A 54 15.09 21.23 -6.40
CA ASN A 54 14.32 20.40 -5.47
C ASN A 54 13.86 19.08 -6.11
N ILE A 55 13.41 19.13 -7.37
CA ILE A 55 13.04 17.92 -8.14
C ILE A 55 14.24 16.98 -8.28
N LEU A 56 15.38 17.52 -8.72
CA LEU A 56 16.60 16.74 -8.93
C LEU A 56 17.12 16.13 -7.62
N PHE A 57 17.06 16.86 -6.50
CA PHE A 57 17.49 16.36 -5.20
C PHE A 57 16.60 15.21 -4.70
N GLY A 58 15.27 15.38 -4.72
CA GLY A 58 14.34 14.32 -4.31
C GLY A 58 14.50 13.06 -5.16
N LEU A 59 14.57 13.22 -6.49
CA LEU A 59 14.72 12.11 -7.42
C LEU A 59 16.08 11.40 -7.28
N SER A 60 17.17 12.15 -7.13
CA SER A 60 18.52 11.57 -7.00
C SER A 60 18.70 10.82 -5.69
N LEU A 61 18.10 11.29 -4.60
CA LEU A 61 18.09 10.56 -3.34
C LEU A 61 17.37 9.22 -3.50
N ALA A 62 16.14 9.21 -4.04
CA ALA A 62 15.37 7.98 -4.24
C ALA A 62 16.06 7.02 -5.25
N ALA A 63 16.66 7.56 -6.30
CA ALA A 63 17.44 6.79 -7.26
C ALA A 63 18.67 6.15 -6.60
N TRP A 64 19.39 6.87 -5.75
CA TRP A 64 20.54 6.33 -5.03
C TRP A 64 20.12 5.20 -4.07
N GLU A 65 19.06 5.40 -3.28
CA GLU A 65 18.56 4.41 -2.32
C GLU A 65 18.05 3.12 -3.00
N THR A 66 17.66 3.21 -4.27
CA THR A 66 17.22 2.06 -5.07
C THR A 66 18.29 1.50 -6.02
N ASN A 67 19.53 2.02 -5.94
CA ASN A 67 20.67 1.67 -6.80
C ASN A 67 20.45 1.99 -8.30
N ALA A 68 19.63 2.98 -8.60
CA ALA A 68 19.26 3.42 -9.94
C ALA A 68 19.81 4.82 -10.32
N LEU A 69 20.66 5.41 -9.47
CA LEU A 69 21.31 6.69 -9.77
C LEU A 69 22.25 6.55 -10.98
N SER A 70 21.94 7.27 -12.06
CA SER A 70 22.80 7.31 -13.25
C SER A 70 23.95 8.29 -13.08
N LYS A 71 25.05 8.08 -13.82
CA LYS A 71 26.18 9.01 -13.85
C LYS A 71 25.73 10.41 -14.27
N ASP A 72 24.88 10.51 -15.29
CA ASP A 72 24.40 11.81 -15.78
C ASP A 72 23.60 12.57 -14.71
N LEU A 73 22.76 11.87 -13.95
CA LEU A 73 22.01 12.49 -12.85
C LEU A 73 22.94 12.91 -11.71
N TYR A 74 23.92 12.07 -11.36
CA TYR A 74 24.94 12.42 -10.36
C TYR A 74 25.75 13.67 -10.77
N GLU A 75 26.22 13.75 -12.02
CA GLU A 75 26.99 14.91 -12.50
C GLU A 75 26.15 16.19 -12.50
N LYS A 76 24.83 16.11 -12.75
CA LYS A 76 23.92 17.27 -12.59
C LYS A 76 23.87 17.76 -11.15
N ILE A 77 23.68 16.86 -10.18
CA ILE A 77 23.69 17.22 -8.75
C ILE A 77 25.02 17.83 -8.35
N LYS A 78 26.12 17.19 -8.74
CA LYS A 78 27.47 17.69 -8.50
C LYS A 78 27.68 19.09 -9.08
N GLY A 79 27.16 19.35 -10.28
CA GLY A 79 27.18 20.66 -10.91
C GLY A 79 26.46 21.73 -10.08
N ILE A 80 25.25 21.44 -9.60
CA ILE A 80 24.43 22.35 -8.78
C ILE A 80 25.13 22.67 -7.45
N VAL A 81 25.66 21.66 -6.78
CA VAL A 81 26.34 21.81 -5.47
C VAL A 81 27.64 22.61 -5.62
N ASN A 82 28.45 22.31 -6.64
CA ASN A 82 29.73 22.98 -6.84
C ASN A 82 29.59 24.42 -7.34
N SER A 83 28.57 24.72 -8.14
CA SER A 83 28.30 26.09 -8.60
C SER A 83 27.70 26.97 -7.52
N GLY A 84 27.09 26.37 -6.48
CA GLY A 84 26.34 27.11 -5.47
C GLY A 84 24.96 27.59 -5.96
N ASN A 85 24.50 27.12 -7.13
CA ASN A 85 23.25 27.57 -7.74
C ASN A 85 22.03 27.43 -6.81
N ASP A 86 21.92 26.34 -6.06
CA ASP A 86 20.81 26.16 -5.09
C ASP A 86 20.84 27.23 -3.99
N LEU A 87 22.03 27.63 -3.53
CA LEU A 87 22.17 28.66 -2.50
C LEU A 87 21.76 30.04 -3.02
N GLU A 88 22.04 30.35 -4.28
CA GLU A 88 21.60 31.61 -4.92
C GLU A 88 20.08 31.67 -5.04
N VAL A 89 19.42 30.56 -5.40
CA VAL A 89 17.96 30.45 -5.44
C VAL A 89 17.39 30.69 -4.04
N TRP A 90 17.94 30.03 -3.02
CA TRP A 90 17.48 30.21 -1.64
C TRP A 90 17.67 31.64 -1.14
N GLU A 91 18.79 32.29 -1.47
CA GLU A 91 19.04 33.70 -1.12
C GLU A 91 18.00 34.62 -1.77
N LYS A 92 17.64 34.41 -3.04
CA LYS A 92 16.58 35.17 -3.74
C LYS A 92 15.20 34.99 -3.12
N LEU A 93 14.92 33.78 -2.62
CA LEU A 93 13.67 33.47 -1.92
C LEU A 93 13.63 34.01 -0.49
N GLY A 94 14.72 34.62 0.00
CA GLY A 94 14.79 35.30 1.29
C GLY A 94 15.35 34.44 2.43
N ALA A 95 16.08 33.36 2.13
CA ALA A 95 16.81 32.60 3.13
C ALA A 95 17.88 33.47 3.81
N ASP A 96 18.00 33.34 5.14
CA ASP A 96 19.05 34.05 5.87
C ASP A 96 20.42 33.36 5.73
N LYS A 97 21.48 34.06 6.15
CA LYS A 97 22.86 33.57 6.04
C LYS A 97 23.12 32.30 6.86
N ASN A 98 22.45 32.13 7.99
CA ASN A 98 22.66 30.95 8.84
C ASN A 98 22.08 29.72 8.15
N LEU A 99 20.85 29.84 7.65
CA LEU A 99 20.16 28.82 6.88
C LEU A 99 20.91 28.46 5.58
N LEU A 100 21.47 29.44 4.87
CA LEU A 100 22.31 29.18 3.69
C LEU A 100 23.57 28.38 4.02
N ASN A 101 24.20 28.66 5.17
CA ASN A 101 25.35 27.87 5.63
C ASN A 101 24.95 26.44 5.99
N GLU A 102 23.82 26.26 6.69
CA GLU A 102 23.27 24.94 6.99
C GLU A 102 22.95 24.16 5.72
N ARG A 103 22.27 24.79 4.75
CA ARG A 103 21.95 24.21 3.45
C ARG A 103 23.21 23.78 2.71
N LYS A 104 24.26 24.60 2.71
CA LYS A 104 25.54 24.25 2.08
C LYS A 104 26.16 22.99 2.69
N VAL A 105 26.13 22.84 4.01
CA VAL A 105 26.63 21.64 4.69
C VAL A 105 25.80 20.41 4.29
N VAL A 106 24.47 20.54 4.29
CA VAL A 106 23.56 19.48 3.86
C VAL A 106 23.84 19.03 2.42
N LEU A 107 24.01 19.97 1.49
CA LEU A 107 24.29 19.69 0.08
C LEU A 107 25.62 18.96 -0.12
N ASN A 108 26.67 19.36 0.59
CA ASN A 108 27.97 18.69 0.54
C ASN A 108 27.87 17.26 1.10
N ASN A 109 27.24 17.09 2.25
CA ASN A 109 27.02 15.77 2.86
C ASN A 109 26.17 14.87 1.94
N PHE A 110 25.17 15.45 1.27
CA PHE A 110 24.35 14.74 0.31
C PHE A 110 25.17 14.28 -0.90
N LEU A 111 26.00 15.15 -1.47
CA LEU A 111 26.87 14.82 -2.59
C LEU A 111 27.85 13.70 -2.22
N GLU A 112 28.47 13.79 -1.05
CA GLU A 112 29.35 12.73 -0.52
C GLU A 112 28.59 11.41 -0.36
N LYS A 113 27.39 11.44 0.23
CA LYS A 113 26.53 10.27 0.41
C LYS A 113 26.23 9.57 -0.92
N ILE A 114 25.75 10.32 -1.92
CA ILE A 114 25.34 9.73 -3.20
C ILE A 114 26.53 9.34 -4.11
N SER A 115 27.74 9.80 -3.79
CA SER A 115 28.97 9.41 -4.50
C SER A 115 29.40 7.96 -4.19
N ILE A 116 28.96 7.42 -3.06
CA ILE A 116 29.30 6.07 -2.61
C ILE A 116 28.20 5.11 -3.10
N PRO A 117 28.53 4.05 -3.85
CA PRO A 117 27.54 3.04 -4.24
C PRO A 117 26.91 2.37 -3.01
N ILE A 118 25.59 2.23 -3.00
CA ILE A 118 24.90 1.52 -1.92
C ILE A 118 25.07 0.01 -2.08
N GLU A 119 25.44 -0.70 -1.01
CA GLU A 119 25.62 -2.16 -1.06
C GLU A 119 24.30 -2.91 -1.27
N LYS A 120 23.21 -2.41 -0.67
CA LYS A 120 21.88 -3.03 -0.71
C LYS A 120 20.82 -1.97 -0.94
N LYS A 121 20.09 -2.11 -2.04
CA LYS A 121 18.92 -1.25 -2.33
C LYS A 121 17.86 -1.38 -1.24
N VAL A 122 17.17 -0.27 -0.96
CA VAL A 122 16.02 -0.23 -0.05
C VAL A 122 14.96 -1.23 -0.54
N ARG A 123 14.45 -2.05 0.38
CA ARG A 123 13.41 -3.03 0.04
C ARG A 123 12.08 -2.32 -0.20
N ARG A 124 11.34 -2.79 -1.21
CA ARG A 124 9.95 -2.37 -1.44
C ARG A 124 9.11 -2.60 -0.18
N LYS A 125 8.34 -1.60 0.22
CA LYS A 125 7.30 -1.75 1.24
C LYS A 125 6.17 -2.58 0.63
N ARG A 126 5.83 -3.70 1.27
CA ARG A 126 4.64 -4.48 0.88
C ARG A 126 3.41 -3.64 1.20
N GLN A 127 2.55 -3.41 0.22
CA GLN A 127 1.23 -2.87 0.50
C GLN A 127 0.51 -3.81 1.47
N LYS A 128 -0.07 -3.24 2.53
CA LYS A 128 -0.90 -4.01 3.46
C LYS A 128 -2.20 -4.34 2.73
N THR A 129 -2.45 -5.62 2.51
CA THR A 129 -3.74 -6.06 1.98
C THR A 129 -4.85 -5.69 2.97
N LYS A 130 -5.75 -4.80 2.56
CA LYS A 130 -6.94 -4.49 3.35
C LYS A 130 -7.97 -5.58 3.08
N VAL A 131 -8.21 -6.41 4.09
CA VAL A 131 -9.30 -7.40 4.08
C VAL A 131 -10.49 -6.77 4.78
N ILE A 132 -11.62 -6.69 4.10
CA ILE A 132 -12.90 -6.25 4.67
C ILE A 132 -13.80 -7.48 4.72
N GLU A 133 -14.40 -7.73 5.87
CA GLU A 133 -15.39 -8.79 6.09
C GLU A 133 -16.74 -8.14 6.43
N LYS A 134 -17.82 -8.56 5.76
CA LYS A 134 -19.20 -8.17 6.09
C LYS A 134 -19.96 -9.39 6.66
N PRO A 135 -19.79 -9.73 7.95
CA PRO A 135 -20.35 -10.95 8.50
C PRO A 135 -21.88 -10.88 8.62
N ILE A 136 -22.59 -11.82 7.99
CA ILE A 136 -23.89 -12.27 8.52
C ILE A 136 -23.57 -13.34 9.54
N SER A 137 -23.85 -13.11 10.83
CA SER A 137 -23.51 -14.04 11.91
C SER A 137 -24.71 -14.39 12.77
N ILE A 138 -24.98 -15.70 12.93
CA ILE A 138 -26.03 -16.22 13.81
C ILE A 138 -25.47 -17.26 14.78
N THR A 139 -25.66 -17.03 16.07
CA THR A 139 -25.28 -17.98 17.11
C THR A 139 -26.42 -18.95 17.39
N GLN A 140 -26.10 -20.21 17.65
CA GLN A 140 -27.08 -21.22 18.00
C GLN A 140 -27.90 -20.74 19.22
N PRO A 141 -29.25 -20.68 19.13
CA PRO A 141 -30.05 -19.91 20.09
C PRO A 141 -30.18 -20.54 21.49
N LYS A 142 -29.97 -21.85 21.62
CA LYS A 142 -30.26 -22.60 22.86
C LYS A 142 -29.07 -22.62 23.81
N ASP A 143 -27.96 -23.18 23.34
CA ASP A 143 -26.76 -23.46 24.13
C ASP A 143 -25.59 -22.53 23.73
N LYS A 144 -25.77 -21.74 22.66
CA LYS A 144 -24.79 -20.73 22.16
C LYS A 144 -23.38 -21.30 21.90
N ARG A 145 -23.30 -22.60 21.65
CA ARG A 145 -22.05 -23.35 21.53
C ARG A 145 -21.28 -23.12 20.23
N CYS A 146 -21.99 -22.71 19.17
CA CYS A 146 -21.42 -22.49 17.85
C CYS A 146 -22.15 -21.37 17.12
N THR A 147 -21.44 -20.75 16.18
CA THR A 147 -21.89 -19.61 15.39
C THR A 147 -21.66 -19.92 13.92
N PHE A 148 -22.68 -19.65 13.10
CA PHE A 148 -22.56 -19.65 11.65
C PHE A 148 -22.30 -18.23 11.18
N SER A 149 -21.27 -18.01 10.36
CA SER A 149 -20.97 -16.70 9.79
C SER A 149 -20.70 -16.78 8.30
N ILE A 150 -21.22 -15.85 7.50
CA ILE A 150 -20.85 -15.67 6.09
C ILE A 150 -20.07 -14.37 5.95
N ASN A 151 -18.87 -14.45 5.39
CA ASN A 151 -17.99 -13.32 5.16
C ASN A 151 -17.74 -13.15 3.67
N ASP A 152 -18.10 -11.98 3.14
CA ASP A 152 -17.58 -11.52 1.85
C ASP A 152 -16.15 -11.01 2.06
N ILE A 153 -15.21 -11.52 1.27
CA ILE A 153 -13.79 -11.19 1.36
C ILE A 153 -13.42 -10.28 0.20
N TYR A 154 -13.02 -9.06 0.55
CA TYR A 154 -12.48 -8.08 -0.38
C TYR A 154 -10.98 -7.92 -0.17
N VAL A 155 -10.23 -7.83 -1.26
CA VAL A 155 -8.80 -7.50 -1.27
C VAL A 155 -8.62 -6.25 -2.10
N ASN A 156 -8.18 -5.16 -1.47
CA ASN A 156 -8.02 -3.85 -2.13
C ASN A 156 -9.31 -3.41 -2.83
N ASP A 157 -10.44 -3.49 -2.11
CA ASP A 157 -11.80 -3.18 -2.57
C ASP A 157 -12.31 -4.01 -3.76
N LYS A 158 -11.56 -5.03 -4.19
CA LYS A 158 -11.99 -6.03 -5.17
C LYS A 158 -12.53 -7.25 -4.45
N TYR A 159 -13.76 -7.64 -4.77
CA TYR A 159 -14.34 -8.88 -4.28
C TYR A 159 -13.52 -10.08 -4.75
N ILE A 160 -13.23 -11.01 -3.83
CA ILE A 160 -12.55 -12.27 -4.13
C ILE A 160 -13.53 -13.43 -4.08
N HIS A 161 -14.14 -13.64 -2.92
CA HIS A 161 -15.10 -14.73 -2.68
C HIS A 161 -15.88 -14.47 -1.39
N SER A 162 -16.91 -15.28 -1.18
CA SER A 162 -17.64 -15.35 0.08
C SER A 162 -17.46 -16.74 0.68
N SER A 163 -17.23 -16.77 1.99
CA SER A 163 -17.05 -18.01 2.74
C SER A 163 -18.00 -18.09 3.92
N GLY A 164 -18.66 -19.24 4.07
CA GLY A 164 -19.46 -19.55 5.24
C GLY A 164 -18.71 -20.46 6.18
N LEU A 165 -18.65 -20.08 7.45
CA LEU A 165 -17.92 -20.77 8.52
C LEU A 165 -18.90 -21.20 9.60
N ILE A 166 -18.66 -22.38 10.18
CA ILE A 166 -19.24 -22.75 11.47
C ILE A 166 -18.11 -22.84 12.49
N MET A 167 -18.22 -22.00 13.53
CA MET A 167 -17.20 -21.84 14.57
C MET A 167 -17.77 -22.18 15.93
N TRP A 168 -17.11 -23.08 16.63
CA TRP A 168 -17.20 -23.30 18.07
C TRP A 168 -16.14 -22.44 18.77
N LYS A 169 -16.19 -22.40 20.11
CA LYS A 169 -15.22 -21.64 20.92
C LYS A 169 -13.77 -22.05 20.68
N GLU A 170 -13.52 -23.33 20.39
CA GLU A 170 -12.17 -23.91 20.28
C GLU A 170 -11.72 -24.16 18.84
N GLY A 171 -12.56 -23.84 17.85
CA GLY A 171 -12.23 -24.10 16.44
C GLY A 171 -13.48 -24.24 15.58
N GLY A 172 -13.29 -24.64 14.34
CA GLY A 172 -14.36 -24.76 13.37
C GLY A 172 -13.82 -24.92 11.96
N GLY A 173 -14.68 -24.69 10.97
CA GLY A 173 -14.29 -24.86 9.58
C GLY A 173 -15.23 -24.18 8.60
N SER A 174 -14.74 -24.07 7.37
CA SER A 174 -15.53 -23.63 6.22
C SER A 174 -16.52 -24.70 5.83
N VAL A 175 -17.77 -24.29 5.61
CA VAL A 175 -18.87 -25.17 5.21
C VAL A 175 -19.39 -24.82 3.82
N LEU A 176 -19.22 -23.58 3.36
CA LEU A 176 -19.55 -23.18 2.00
C LEU A 176 -18.58 -22.13 1.46
N HIS A 177 -18.45 -22.10 0.14
CA HIS A 177 -17.68 -21.10 -0.60
C HIS A 177 -18.35 -20.83 -1.94
N TYR A 178 -18.46 -19.57 -2.33
CA TYR A 178 -19.01 -19.16 -3.64
C TYR A 178 -18.38 -17.85 -4.11
N ASN A 179 -18.42 -17.62 -5.43
CA ASN A 179 -17.75 -16.50 -6.09
C ASN A 179 -18.76 -15.57 -6.76
N GLN A 180 -19.77 -15.12 -6.02
CA GLN A 180 -20.76 -14.16 -6.51
C GLN A 180 -20.91 -13.01 -5.51
N PRO A 181 -20.52 -11.78 -5.87
CA PRO A 181 -20.67 -10.62 -5.00
C PRO A 181 -22.16 -10.29 -4.81
N ASP A 182 -22.48 -9.71 -3.65
CA ASP A 182 -23.82 -9.18 -3.30
C ASP A 182 -24.96 -10.22 -3.38
N ALA A 183 -24.63 -11.52 -3.35
CA ALA A 183 -25.61 -12.58 -3.45
C ALA A 183 -26.48 -12.65 -2.20
N LEU A 184 -27.80 -12.79 -2.37
CA LEU A 184 -28.71 -12.84 -1.24
C LEU A 184 -28.66 -14.23 -0.58
N ILE A 185 -28.11 -14.28 0.64
CA ILE A 185 -28.13 -15.48 1.49
C ILE A 185 -28.79 -15.17 2.82
N LYS A 186 -29.70 -16.05 3.25
CA LYS A 186 -30.30 -16.06 4.58
C LYS A 186 -29.89 -17.32 5.30
N VAL A 187 -29.59 -17.17 6.59
CA VAL A 187 -29.22 -18.30 7.44
C VAL A 187 -30.15 -18.31 8.65
N SER A 188 -30.62 -19.50 9.03
CA SER A 188 -31.42 -19.68 10.25
C SER A 188 -31.15 -21.03 10.91
N TRP A 189 -31.16 -21.05 12.24
CA TRP A 189 -31.10 -22.30 13.01
C TRP A 189 -32.50 -22.93 13.05
N LEU A 190 -32.62 -24.17 12.58
CA LEU A 190 -33.87 -24.94 12.68
C LEU A 190 -34.00 -25.60 14.06
N ASN A 191 -32.88 -26.10 14.58
CA ASN A 191 -32.77 -26.67 15.92
C ASN A 191 -31.30 -26.68 16.40
N LYS A 192 -30.98 -27.44 17.46
CA LYS A 192 -29.62 -27.49 18.04
C LYS A 192 -28.52 -28.06 17.12
N ASN A 193 -28.90 -28.92 16.16
CA ASN A 193 -27.97 -29.66 15.30
C ASN A 193 -28.25 -29.41 13.80
N LYS A 194 -29.19 -28.51 13.45
CA LYS A 194 -29.54 -28.24 12.06
C LYS A 194 -29.62 -26.76 11.77
N VAL A 195 -28.94 -26.33 10.72
CA VAL A 195 -28.98 -24.97 10.18
C VAL A 195 -29.50 -25.02 8.74
N ARG A 196 -30.30 -24.01 8.36
CA ARG A 196 -30.76 -23.81 6.99
C ARG A 196 -30.05 -22.61 6.38
N VAL A 197 -29.57 -22.79 5.16
CA VAL A 197 -29.02 -21.77 4.29
C VAL A 197 -29.95 -21.62 3.09
N GLU A 198 -30.63 -20.49 3.00
CA GLU A 198 -31.47 -20.12 1.87
C GLU A 198 -30.69 -19.18 0.96
N TYR A 199 -30.62 -19.48 -0.32
CA TYR A 199 -29.71 -18.80 -1.24
C TYR A 199 -30.38 -18.49 -2.58
N GLU A 200 -29.96 -17.42 -3.23
CA GLU A 200 -30.40 -17.04 -4.57
C GLU A 200 -30.01 -18.09 -5.61
N LYS A 201 -30.93 -18.44 -6.51
CA LYS A 201 -30.79 -19.53 -7.48
C LYS A 201 -29.55 -19.46 -8.38
N GLU A 202 -29.02 -18.26 -8.60
CA GLU A 202 -27.86 -18.04 -9.47
C GLU A 202 -26.52 -18.41 -8.82
N ILE A 203 -26.50 -18.64 -7.50
CA ILE A 203 -25.27 -18.94 -6.77
C ILE A 203 -24.74 -20.33 -7.15
N VAL A 204 -23.50 -20.35 -7.64
CA VAL A 204 -22.72 -21.58 -7.86
C VAL A 204 -21.71 -21.73 -6.72
N PHE A 205 -21.93 -22.73 -5.88
CA PHE A 205 -21.01 -23.06 -4.79
C PHE A 205 -19.78 -23.82 -5.32
N SER A 206 -18.59 -23.35 -4.97
CA SER A 206 -17.34 -24.10 -5.17
C SER A 206 -17.06 -25.06 -4.02
N GLN A 207 -17.64 -24.81 -2.85
CA GLN A 207 -17.70 -25.73 -1.73
C GLN A 207 -19.09 -25.66 -1.12
N GLN A 208 -19.70 -26.82 -0.86
CA GLN A 208 -21.02 -26.93 -0.24
C GLN A 208 -21.08 -28.22 0.58
N ILE A 209 -20.78 -28.11 1.87
CA ILE A 209 -20.79 -29.25 2.79
C ILE A 209 -22.14 -29.32 3.48
N THR A 210 -22.73 -30.51 3.53
CA THR A 210 -24.06 -30.77 4.15
C THR A 210 -23.98 -31.18 5.60
N GLU A 211 -22.78 -31.50 6.10
CA GLU A 211 -22.55 -31.87 7.50
C GLU A 211 -21.16 -31.43 7.95
N THR A 212 -21.07 -30.78 9.11
CA THR A 212 -19.79 -30.49 9.75
C THR A 212 -19.79 -31.04 11.17
N ARG A 213 -18.61 -31.40 11.65
CA ARG A 213 -18.42 -31.95 12.98
C ARG A 213 -17.26 -31.28 13.71
N PHE A 214 -17.43 -31.13 15.01
CA PHE A 214 -16.38 -30.69 15.91
C PHE A 214 -16.42 -31.58 17.16
N TYR A 215 -15.40 -32.42 17.33
CA TYR A 215 -15.44 -33.55 18.26
C TYR A 215 -16.67 -34.45 18.06
N SER A 216 -17.52 -34.57 19.08
CA SER A 216 -18.76 -35.36 19.06
C SER A 216 -19.99 -34.59 18.58
N ASP A 217 -19.86 -33.28 18.35
CA ASP A 217 -20.96 -32.44 17.88
C ASP A 217 -21.05 -32.46 16.35
N ILE A 218 -22.24 -32.79 15.86
CA ILE A 218 -22.56 -32.83 14.43
C ILE A 218 -23.63 -31.77 14.14
N ILE A 219 -23.38 -30.96 13.11
CA ILE A 219 -24.32 -29.99 12.57
C ILE A 219 -24.60 -30.34 11.12
N GLU A 220 -25.87 -30.60 10.83
CA GLU A 220 -26.39 -30.78 9.48
C GLU A 220 -26.77 -29.42 8.88
N ILE A 221 -26.44 -29.23 7.61
CA ILE A 221 -26.62 -27.99 6.87
C ILE A 221 -27.53 -28.28 5.70
N ILE A 222 -28.70 -27.64 5.71
CA ILE A 222 -29.71 -27.77 4.68
C ILE A 222 -29.64 -26.56 3.77
N TYR A 223 -29.50 -26.80 2.48
CA TYR A 223 -29.49 -25.76 1.45
C TYR A 223 -30.81 -25.77 0.70
N SER A 224 -31.38 -24.59 0.49
CA SER A 224 -32.61 -24.42 -0.29
C SER A 224 -32.56 -23.12 -1.09
N GLU A 225 -33.06 -23.14 -2.32
CA GLU A 225 -33.22 -21.94 -3.14
C GLU A 225 -34.30 -21.03 -2.53
N LEU A 226 -34.10 -19.71 -2.63
CA LEU A 226 -35.08 -18.68 -2.29
C LEU A 226 -36.25 -18.60 -3.28
#